data_AF-A0A6N8SM64-F1
#
_entry.id   AF-A0A6N8SM64-F1
#
_cell.length_a   1.000
_cell.length_b   1.000
_cell.length_c   1.000
_cell.angle_alpha   90.00
_cell.angle_beta   90.00
_cell.angle_gamma   90.00
#
_symmetry.space_group_name_H-M   'P 1'
#
loop_
_entity.id
_entity.type
_entity.pdbx_description
1 polymer ?
#
loop_
_entity_poly.entity_id
_entity_poly.type
_entity_poly.pdbx_seq_one_letter_code
_entity_poly.pdbx_strand_id
1 'polypeptide(L)'
;MIGAAPSGIDPLTQASVTIAWVIALNKPFYPLYVWYLVGDGVTASLGSLIAAPIFLAIPFIARRSSLAARLALPLVGTLDTLFETKLFGPDSGTELFFAACMLLVAVSFRAGERWWQRSAAVFVFVIFVFSRNWMGMPLYAWSSDDLQILLNLNAFAVASLTTFIALRYAGIVHATEPDAEDRR
;
A
#
# COMPACT_ATOMS: atom_id res chain seq x y z
N MET A 1 -23.70 27.75 19.23
CA MET A 1 -23.18 28.03 17.87
C MET A 1 -22.50 26.76 17.39
N ILE A 2 -23.10 26.07 16.43
CA ILE A 2 -22.59 24.80 15.88
C ILE A 2 -21.50 25.18 14.88
N GLY A 3 -20.24 24.91 15.22
CA GLY A 3 -19.12 25.11 14.30
C GLY A 3 -19.30 24.21 13.08
N ALA A 4 -19.36 24.82 11.89
CA ALA A 4 -19.36 24.09 10.63
C ALA A 4 -18.10 23.21 10.57
N ALA A 5 -18.28 21.91 10.40
CA ALA A 5 -17.17 21.02 10.08
C ALA A 5 -16.50 21.52 8.79
N PRO A 6 -15.17 21.61 8.73
CA PRO A 6 -14.49 22.11 7.53
C PRO A 6 -14.87 21.25 6.32
N SER A 7 -15.16 21.89 5.20
CA SER A 7 -15.55 21.32 3.90
C SER A 7 -14.43 20.53 3.20
N GLY A 8 -13.52 19.92 3.98
CA GLY A 8 -12.39 19.15 3.51
C GLY A 8 -12.55 17.66 3.79
N ILE A 9 -11.86 16.84 2.99
CA ILE A 9 -11.70 15.41 3.25
C ILE A 9 -11.06 15.23 4.63
N ASP A 10 -11.58 14.29 5.41
CA ASP A 10 -11.14 14.06 6.79
C ASP A 10 -9.68 13.58 6.89
N PRO A 11 -8.99 13.78 8.03
CA PRO A 11 -7.55 13.54 8.14
C PRO A 11 -7.09 12.12 7.77
N LEU A 12 -7.86 11.08 8.17
CA LEU A 12 -7.53 9.68 7.85
C LEU A 12 -7.62 9.43 6.34
N THR A 13 -8.68 9.95 5.71
CA THR A 13 -8.85 9.81 4.25
C THR A 13 -7.78 10.62 3.52
N GLN A 14 -7.41 11.81 4.00
CA GLN A 14 -6.30 12.56 3.44
C GLN A 14 -4.98 11.80 3.51
N ALA A 15 -4.67 11.14 4.64
CA ALA A 15 -3.49 10.28 4.75
C ALA A 15 -3.51 9.15 3.72
N SER A 16 -4.65 8.45 3.60
CA SER A 16 -4.83 7.39 2.58
C SER A 16 -4.63 7.92 1.17
N VAL A 17 -5.17 9.10 0.83
CA VAL A 17 -5.00 9.73 -0.48
C VAL A 17 -3.55 10.12 -0.73
N THR A 18 -2.83 10.65 0.28
CA THR A 18 -1.40 10.93 0.17
C THR A 18 -0.61 9.67 -0.16
N ILE A 19 -0.89 8.56 0.52
CA ILE A 19 -0.21 7.28 0.27
C ILE A 19 -0.54 6.74 -1.12
N ALA A 20 -1.80 6.84 -1.56
CA ALA A 20 -2.19 6.46 -2.92
C ALA A 20 -1.40 7.25 -3.98
N TRP A 21 -1.20 8.55 -3.78
CA TRP A 21 -0.36 9.38 -4.65
C TRP A 21 1.09 8.93 -4.66
N VAL A 22 1.69 8.68 -3.49
CA VAL A 22 3.08 8.20 -3.39
C VAL A 22 3.25 6.90 -4.18
N ILE A 23 2.34 5.94 -4.01
CA ILE A 23 2.41 4.66 -4.74
C ILE A 23 2.23 4.88 -6.25
N ALA A 24 1.23 5.66 -6.66
CA ALA A 24 0.95 5.90 -8.07
C ALA A 24 2.12 6.61 -8.79
N LEU A 25 2.73 7.59 -8.14
CA LEU A 25 3.87 8.34 -8.69
C LEU A 25 5.17 7.52 -8.67
N ASN A 26 5.31 6.56 -7.75
CA ASN A 26 6.47 5.69 -7.69
C ASN A 26 6.47 4.60 -8.78
N LYS A 27 5.28 4.10 -9.16
CA LYS A 27 5.13 2.99 -10.13
C LYS A 27 5.92 3.16 -11.44
N PRO A 28 5.91 4.33 -12.12
CA PRO A 28 6.72 4.55 -13.33
C PRO A 28 8.23 4.38 -13.14
N PHE A 29 8.74 4.56 -11.92
CA PHE A 29 10.17 4.43 -11.62
C PHE A 29 10.58 2.98 -11.35
N TYR A 30 9.66 2.10 -10.96
CA TYR A 30 9.98 0.71 -10.63
C TYR A 30 10.61 -0.06 -11.81
N PRO A 31 10.04 -0.04 -13.04
CA PRO A 31 10.69 -0.63 -14.20
C PRO A 31 12.07 -0.04 -14.53
N LEU A 32 12.28 1.25 -14.23
CA LEU A 32 13.57 1.91 -14.43
C LEU A 32 14.62 1.40 -13.43
N TYR A 33 14.24 1.17 -12.17
CA TYR A 33 15.12 0.55 -11.18
C TYR A 33 15.47 -0.90 -11.55
N VAL A 34 14.49 -1.68 -12.01
CA VAL A 34 14.74 -3.06 -12.48
C VAL A 34 15.68 -3.05 -13.68
N TRP A 35 15.44 -2.19 -14.68
CA TRP A 35 16.35 -2.05 -15.82
C TRP A 35 17.76 -1.67 -15.41
N TYR A 36 17.89 -0.70 -14.49
CA TYR A 36 19.20 -0.22 -14.04
C TYR A 36 19.98 -1.27 -13.24
N LEU A 37 19.31 -2.07 -12.42
CA LEU A 37 19.95 -3.01 -11.50
C LEU A 37 20.12 -4.42 -12.07
N VAL A 38 19.18 -4.88 -12.88
CA VAL A 38 19.12 -6.25 -13.41
C VAL A 38 19.41 -6.29 -14.91
N GLY A 39 19.14 -5.21 -15.65
CA GLY A 39 19.34 -5.14 -17.10
C GLY A 39 18.24 -5.84 -17.92
N ASP A 40 17.93 -7.08 -17.59
CA ASP A 40 16.91 -7.90 -18.24
C ASP A 40 15.57 -7.90 -17.47
N GLY A 41 14.49 -8.39 -18.11
CA GLY A 41 13.16 -8.52 -17.48
C GLY A 41 12.37 -7.21 -17.31
N VAL A 42 12.84 -6.10 -17.90
CA VAL A 42 12.14 -4.80 -17.89
C VAL A 42 10.72 -4.91 -18.42
N THR A 43 10.52 -5.67 -19.49
CA THR A 43 9.20 -5.88 -20.11
C THR A 43 8.23 -6.58 -19.16
N ALA A 44 8.71 -7.53 -18.36
CA ALA A 44 7.91 -8.14 -17.30
C ALA A 44 7.57 -7.07 -16.25
N SER A 45 8.55 -6.28 -15.80
CA SER A 45 8.35 -5.27 -14.76
C SER A 45 7.36 -4.16 -15.13
N LEU A 46 7.17 -3.88 -16.43
CA LEU A 46 6.12 -2.96 -16.91
C LEU A 46 4.71 -3.42 -16.52
N GLY A 47 4.51 -4.71 -16.22
CA GLY A 47 3.24 -5.23 -15.70
C GLY A 47 2.80 -4.53 -14.41
N SER A 48 3.73 -4.10 -13.56
CA SER A 48 3.42 -3.33 -12.33
C SER A 48 2.66 -2.02 -12.60
N LEU A 49 2.79 -1.47 -13.81
CA LEU A 49 2.11 -0.22 -14.20
C LEU A 49 0.59 -0.41 -14.37
N ILE A 50 0.10 -1.64 -14.52
CA ILE A 50 -1.34 -1.94 -14.67
C ILE A 50 -2.14 -1.42 -13.48
N ALA A 51 -1.58 -1.48 -12.27
CA ALA A 51 -2.25 -0.98 -11.08
C ALA A 51 -2.16 0.54 -10.90
N ALA A 52 -1.27 1.25 -11.61
CA ALA A 52 -1.13 2.71 -11.51
C ALA A 52 -2.46 3.47 -11.72
N PRO A 53 -3.24 3.23 -12.80
CA PRO A 53 -4.54 3.89 -12.98
C PRO A 53 -5.53 3.59 -11.86
N ILE A 54 -5.45 2.40 -11.24
CA ILE A 54 -6.34 2.01 -10.14
C ILE A 54 -5.99 2.80 -8.87
N PHE A 55 -4.70 2.96 -8.55
CA PHE A 55 -4.27 3.83 -7.45
C PHE A 55 -4.63 5.31 -7.71
N LEU A 56 -4.50 5.78 -8.96
CA LEU A 56 -4.91 7.13 -9.35
C LEU A 56 -6.43 7.37 -9.21
N ALA A 57 -7.25 6.33 -9.20
CA ALA A 57 -8.69 6.45 -8.98
C ALA A 57 -9.04 6.77 -7.52
N ILE A 58 -8.20 6.39 -6.55
CA ILE A 58 -8.48 6.53 -5.11
C ILE A 58 -8.72 8.00 -4.69
N PRO A 59 -7.91 9.00 -5.11
CA PRO A 59 -8.19 10.41 -4.86
C PRO A 59 -9.57 10.88 -5.35
N PHE A 60 -10.06 10.33 -6.46
CA PHE A 60 -11.39 10.67 -6.99
C PHE A 60 -12.50 9.97 -6.19
N ILE A 61 -12.27 8.71 -5.78
CA ILE A 61 -13.18 7.98 -4.87
C ILE A 61 -13.33 8.74 -3.55
N ALA A 62 -12.23 9.30 -3.02
CA ALA A 62 -12.22 10.05 -1.76
C ALA A 62 -13.13 11.29 -1.78
N ARG A 63 -13.36 11.88 -2.96
CA ARG A 63 -14.31 13.01 -3.12
C ARG A 63 -15.78 12.58 -2.98
N ARG A 64 -16.07 11.29 -3.17
CA ARG A 64 -17.43 10.73 -3.08
C ARG A 64 -17.68 9.97 -1.78
N SER A 65 -16.67 9.25 -1.28
CA SER A 65 -16.78 8.47 -0.05
C SER A 65 -15.42 8.26 0.62
N SER A 66 -15.26 8.84 1.81
CA SER A 66 -14.10 8.65 2.67
C SER A 66 -13.83 7.19 3.01
N LEU A 67 -14.89 6.43 3.36
CA LEU A 67 -14.75 5.01 3.69
C LEU A 67 -14.34 4.19 2.46
N ALA A 68 -14.94 4.46 1.29
CA ALA A 68 -14.60 3.73 0.08
C ALA A 68 -13.14 3.94 -0.33
N ALA A 69 -12.59 5.15 -0.19
CA ALA A 69 -11.19 5.40 -0.47
C ALA A 69 -10.24 4.68 0.50
N ARG A 70 -10.57 4.68 1.81
CA ARG A 70 -9.79 4.00 2.85
C ARG A 70 -9.86 2.47 2.76
N LEU A 71 -10.95 1.92 2.21
CA LEU A 71 -11.05 0.51 1.82
C LEU A 71 -10.27 0.22 0.52
N ALA A 72 -10.44 1.05 -0.50
CA ALA A 72 -9.85 0.80 -1.82
C ALA A 72 -8.33 0.71 -1.74
N LEU A 73 -7.67 1.57 -0.96
CA LEU A 73 -6.22 1.60 -0.86
C LEU A 73 -5.58 0.23 -0.46
N PRO A 74 -5.89 -0.37 0.71
CA PRO A 74 -5.34 -1.67 1.07
C PRO A 74 -5.82 -2.80 0.15
N LEU A 75 -7.04 -2.75 -0.38
CA LEU A 75 -7.55 -3.80 -1.28
C LEU A 75 -6.83 -3.82 -2.62
N VAL A 76 -6.66 -2.64 -3.23
CA VAL A 76 -5.90 -2.47 -4.48
C VAL A 76 -4.44 -2.85 -4.25
N GLY A 77 -3.84 -2.39 -3.15
CA GLY A 77 -2.48 -2.82 -2.76
C GLY A 77 -2.33 -4.33 -2.64
N THR A 78 -3.31 -5.00 -2.02
CA THR A 78 -3.28 -6.46 -1.85
C THR A 78 -3.34 -7.20 -3.19
N LEU A 79 -4.20 -6.76 -4.11
CA LEU A 79 -4.33 -7.37 -5.43
C LEU A 79 -3.11 -7.10 -6.31
N ASP A 80 -2.55 -5.90 -6.21
CA ASP A 80 -1.31 -5.49 -6.87
C ASP A 80 -0.13 -6.33 -6.36
N THR A 81 0.03 -6.47 -5.04
CA THR A 81 1.04 -7.34 -4.43
C THR A 81 0.89 -8.80 -4.87
N LEU A 82 -0.34 -9.32 -4.93
CA LEU A 82 -0.58 -10.67 -5.42
C LEU A 82 -0.14 -10.82 -6.89
N PHE A 83 -0.50 -9.85 -7.74
CA PHE A 83 -0.12 -9.85 -9.14
C PHE A 83 1.39 -9.74 -9.33
N GLU A 84 2.06 -8.81 -8.63
CA GLU A 84 3.51 -8.67 -8.68
C GLU A 84 4.22 -9.93 -8.17
N THR A 85 3.70 -10.57 -7.12
CA THR A 85 4.27 -11.84 -6.66
C THR A 85 4.07 -12.96 -7.67
N LYS A 86 2.95 -12.98 -8.39
CA LYS A 86 2.77 -13.92 -9.50
C LYS A 86 3.74 -13.63 -10.66
N LEU A 87 4.05 -12.36 -10.89
CA LEU A 87 4.92 -11.91 -11.96
C LEU A 87 6.40 -12.22 -11.67
N PHE A 88 6.90 -11.84 -10.49
CA PHE A 88 8.30 -11.92 -10.10
C PHE A 88 8.65 -13.19 -9.30
N GLY A 89 7.67 -13.79 -8.63
CA GLY A 89 7.86 -14.92 -7.73
C GLY A 89 8.09 -14.48 -6.28
N PRO A 90 7.82 -15.37 -5.29
CA PRO A 90 7.91 -15.05 -3.87
C PRO A 90 9.33 -14.67 -3.42
N ASP A 91 10.36 -15.24 -4.06
CA ASP A 91 11.77 -15.00 -3.71
C ASP A 91 12.24 -13.58 -4.05
N SER A 92 11.50 -12.86 -4.90
CA SER A 92 11.76 -11.45 -5.23
C SER A 92 11.40 -10.47 -4.11
N GLY A 93 10.77 -10.94 -3.03
CA GLY A 93 10.39 -10.11 -1.87
C GLY A 93 9.12 -9.29 -2.05
N THR A 94 8.39 -9.41 -3.16
CA THR A 94 7.13 -8.68 -3.38
C THR A 94 6.07 -9.00 -2.33
N GLU A 95 6.04 -10.21 -1.76
CA GLU A 95 5.06 -10.57 -0.71
C GLU A 95 5.19 -9.72 0.56
N LEU A 96 6.34 -9.07 0.78
CA LEU A 96 6.54 -8.18 1.91
C LEU A 96 5.57 -6.99 1.89
N PHE A 97 5.06 -6.59 0.71
CA PHE A 97 4.06 -5.52 0.60
C PHE A 97 2.70 -5.88 1.23
N PHE A 98 2.40 -7.16 1.49
CA PHE A 98 1.22 -7.53 2.29
C PHE A 98 1.29 -6.95 3.71
N ALA A 99 2.49 -6.78 4.28
CA ALA A 99 2.68 -6.13 5.57
C ALA A 99 2.27 -4.65 5.52
N ALA A 100 2.63 -3.94 4.45
CA ALA A 100 2.19 -2.56 4.23
C ALA A 100 0.66 -2.48 4.05
N CYS A 101 0.06 -3.42 3.32
CA CYS A 101 -1.39 -3.51 3.17
C CYS A 101 -2.10 -3.74 4.52
N MET A 102 -1.57 -4.64 5.34
CA MET A 102 -2.12 -4.91 6.68
C MET A 102 -1.95 -3.71 7.61
N LEU A 103 -0.81 -3.01 7.56
CA LEU A 103 -0.60 -1.77 8.30
C LEU A 103 -1.63 -0.70 7.90
N LEU A 104 -1.91 -0.54 6.60
CA LEU A 104 -2.96 0.36 6.12
C LEU A 104 -4.32 -0.02 6.68
N VAL A 105 -4.67 -1.30 6.72
CA VAL A 105 -5.92 -1.76 7.36
C VAL A 105 -5.93 -1.44 8.86
N ALA A 106 -4.81 -1.55 9.55
CA ALA A 106 -4.74 -1.26 10.98
C ALA A 106 -5.00 0.23 11.29
N VAL A 107 -4.50 1.15 10.45
CA VAL A 107 -4.48 2.58 10.76
C VAL A 107 -5.54 3.43 10.02
N SER A 108 -6.12 2.91 8.92
CA SER A 108 -6.99 3.72 8.04
C SER A 108 -8.46 3.76 8.47
N PHE A 109 -8.88 3.12 9.55
CA PHE A 109 -10.31 2.97 9.89
C PHE A 109 -10.67 3.66 11.20
N ARG A 110 -11.92 4.14 11.28
CA ARG A 110 -12.46 4.73 12.51
C ARG A 110 -13.01 3.65 13.42
N ALA A 111 -13.15 3.97 14.70
CA ALA A 111 -13.75 3.08 15.70
C ALA A 111 -15.18 2.61 15.35
N GLY A 112 -15.94 3.36 14.55
CA GLY A 112 -17.27 2.97 14.07
C GLY A 112 -17.26 2.03 12.85
N GLU A 113 -16.12 1.80 12.22
CA GLU A 113 -15.98 1.09 10.94
C GLU A 113 -15.35 -0.30 11.11
N ARG A 114 -15.37 -0.84 12.34
CA ARG A 114 -14.69 -2.09 12.73
C ARG A 114 -15.01 -3.28 11.84
N TRP A 115 -16.25 -3.38 11.37
CA TRP A 115 -16.63 -4.47 10.47
C TRP A 115 -15.91 -4.38 9.13
N TRP A 116 -15.82 -3.18 8.53
CA TRP A 116 -15.06 -2.97 7.29
C TRP A 116 -13.56 -3.22 7.49
N GLN A 117 -13.01 -2.76 8.61
CA GLN A 117 -11.63 -3.02 8.97
C GLN A 117 -11.32 -4.52 9.10
N ARG A 118 -12.17 -5.25 9.82
CA ARG A 118 -12.02 -6.71 10.00
C ARG A 118 -12.15 -7.46 8.67
N SER A 119 -13.13 -7.12 7.85
CA SER A 119 -13.30 -7.72 6.52
C SER A 119 -12.08 -7.46 5.63
N ALA A 120 -11.54 -6.24 5.64
CA ALA A 120 -10.32 -5.92 4.90
C ALA A 120 -9.11 -6.69 5.45
N ALA A 121 -8.97 -6.83 6.77
CA ALA A 121 -7.87 -7.59 7.37
C ALA A 121 -7.94 -9.07 6.99
N VAL A 122 -9.13 -9.68 7.08
CA VAL A 122 -9.36 -11.07 6.65
C VAL A 122 -9.04 -11.21 5.16
N PHE A 123 -9.46 -10.27 4.32
CA PHE A 123 -9.15 -10.29 2.89
C PHE A 123 -7.63 -10.28 2.64
N VAL A 124 -6.88 -9.34 3.23
CA VAL A 124 -5.41 -9.27 3.08
C VAL A 124 -4.77 -10.57 3.52
N PHE A 125 -5.18 -11.10 4.69
CA PHE A 125 -4.63 -12.33 5.24
C PHE A 125 -4.93 -13.55 4.37
N VAL A 126 -6.16 -13.69 3.89
CA VAL A 126 -6.55 -14.79 2.99
C VAL A 126 -5.76 -14.72 1.68
N ILE A 127 -5.58 -13.53 1.11
CA ILE A 127 -4.80 -13.39 -0.13
C ILE A 127 -3.31 -13.67 0.11
N PHE A 128 -2.73 -13.29 1.25
CA PHE A 128 -1.38 -13.67 1.63
C PHE A 128 -1.23 -15.20 1.79
N VAL A 129 -2.14 -15.84 2.53
CA VAL A 129 -2.12 -17.31 2.65
C VAL A 129 -2.31 -17.95 1.28
N PHE A 130 -3.16 -17.35 0.43
CA PHE A 130 -3.34 -17.83 -0.93
C PHE A 130 -2.05 -17.74 -1.75
N SER A 131 -1.36 -16.60 -1.66
CA SER A 131 -0.12 -16.31 -2.37
C SER A 131 0.96 -17.35 -2.08
N ARG A 132 1.15 -17.67 -0.79
CA ARG A 132 2.18 -18.59 -0.30
C ARG A 132 1.98 -20.03 -0.71
N ASN A 133 0.73 -20.46 -0.89
CA ASN A 133 0.41 -21.88 -0.99
C ASN A 133 -0.08 -22.31 -2.39
N TRP A 134 -0.64 -21.40 -3.19
CA TRP A 134 -1.30 -21.78 -4.45
C TRP A 134 -0.91 -20.97 -5.69
N MET A 135 0.06 -20.05 -5.63
CA MET A 135 0.43 -19.26 -6.82
C MET A 135 1.24 -20.01 -7.89
N GLY A 136 1.88 -21.14 -7.57
CA GLY A 136 2.70 -21.90 -8.51
C GLY A 136 3.91 -21.10 -9.04
N MET A 137 4.40 -21.43 -10.24
CA MET A 137 5.60 -20.82 -10.81
C MET A 137 5.40 -19.34 -11.20
N PRO A 138 6.44 -18.49 -11.12
CA PRO A 138 6.38 -17.10 -11.57
C PRO A 138 6.16 -16.99 -13.08
N LEU A 139 5.60 -15.86 -13.53
CA LEU A 139 5.39 -15.59 -14.96
C LEU A 139 6.69 -15.28 -15.69
N TYR A 140 7.68 -14.71 -15.01
CA TYR A 140 9.02 -14.49 -15.54
C TYR A 140 10.04 -15.26 -14.71
N ALA A 141 10.92 -16.00 -15.38
CA ALA A 141 11.99 -16.75 -14.74
C ALA A 141 13.21 -15.83 -14.54
N TRP A 142 13.49 -15.51 -13.28
CA TRP A 142 14.65 -14.71 -12.87
C TRP A 142 15.82 -15.62 -12.49
N SER A 143 17.06 -15.15 -12.67
CA SER A 143 18.22 -15.86 -12.12
C SER A 143 18.26 -15.70 -10.59
N SER A 144 19.01 -16.55 -9.90
CA SER A 144 19.17 -16.46 -8.44
C SER A 144 19.84 -15.16 -7.98
N ASP A 145 20.70 -14.57 -8.82
CA ASP A 145 21.36 -13.30 -8.54
C ASP A 145 20.37 -12.13 -8.71
N ASP A 146 19.54 -12.16 -9.76
CA ASP A 146 18.50 -11.16 -9.98
C ASP A 146 17.48 -11.16 -8.85
N LEU A 147 17.07 -12.34 -8.37
CA LEU A 147 16.13 -12.47 -7.26
C LEU A 147 16.66 -11.83 -5.97
N GLN A 148 17.96 -11.94 -5.68
CA GLN A 148 18.56 -11.28 -4.52
C GLN A 148 18.56 -9.75 -4.66
N ILE A 149 18.83 -9.24 -5.85
CA ILE A 149 18.77 -7.80 -6.15
C ILE A 149 17.33 -7.30 -5.97
N LEU A 150 16.35 -8.01 -6.55
CA LEU A 150 14.94 -7.69 -6.43
C LEU A 150 14.45 -7.77 -4.98
N LEU A 151 14.88 -8.78 -4.22
CA LEU A 151 14.55 -8.92 -2.80
C LEU A 151 15.02 -7.70 -2.01
N ASN A 152 16.27 -7.27 -2.20
CA ASN A 152 16.82 -6.11 -1.50
C ASN A 152 16.08 -4.82 -1.90
N LEU A 153 15.78 -4.66 -3.20
CA LEU A 153 15.02 -3.52 -3.71
C LEU A 153 13.62 -3.46 -3.10
N ASN A 154 12.89 -4.58 -3.12
CA ASN A 154 11.53 -4.67 -2.58
C ASN A 154 11.51 -4.54 -1.06
N ALA A 155 12.46 -5.13 -0.34
CA ALA A 155 12.59 -4.98 1.11
C ALA A 155 12.82 -3.52 1.50
N PHE A 156 13.70 -2.81 0.78
CA PHE A 156 13.93 -1.38 0.99
C PHE A 156 12.68 -0.54 0.70
N ALA A 157 11.98 -0.83 -0.39
CA ALA A 157 10.75 -0.15 -0.76
C ALA A 157 9.65 -0.36 0.29
N VAL A 158 9.47 -1.59 0.77
CA VAL A 158 8.50 -1.93 1.82
C VAL A 158 8.84 -1.22 3.11
N ALA A 159 10.10 -1.28 3.58
CA ALA A 159 10.53 -0.61 4.80
C ALA A 159 10.28 0.90 4.74
N SER A 160 10.59 1.52 3.60
CA SER A 160 10.36 2.94 3.34
C SER A 160 8.87 3.28 3.35
N LEU A 161 8.05 2.48 2.67
CA LEU A 161 6.60 2.68 2.60
C LEU A 161 5.93 2.49 3.96
N THR A 162 6.26 1.43 4.72
CA THR A 162 5.70 1.20 6.06
C THR A 162 6.09 2.31 7.02
N THR A 163 7.33 2.81 6.94
CA THR A 163 7.79 3.95 7.74
C THR A 163 6.99 5.21 7.38
N PHE A 164 6.83 5.50 6.09
CA PHE A 164 6.04 6.63 5.62
C PHE A 164 4.57 6.55 6.09
N ILE A 165 3.94 5.37 5.98
CA ILE A 165 2.59 5.14 6.48
C ILE A 165 2.52 5.43 7.99
N ALA A 166 3.42 4.85 8.78
CA ALA A 166 3.44 5.03 10.23
C ALA A 166 3.57 6.51 10.61
N LEU A 167 4.53 7.24 10.02
CA LEU A 167 4.71 8.67 10.26
C LEU A 167 3.49 9.50 9.85
N ARG A 168 2.91 9.19 8.69
CA ARG A 168 1.76 9.93 8.15
C ARG A 168 0.53 9.83 9.04
N TYR A 169 0.31 8.66 9.66
CA TYR A 169 -0.82 8.42 10.56
C TYR A 169 -0.54 8.82 12.02
N ALA A 170 0.70 8.70 12.50
CA ALA A 170 1.08 9.16 13.85
C ALA A 170 0.80 10.67 14.03
N GLY A 171 1.08 11.49 13.01
CA GLY A 171 0.77 12.92 13.04
C GLY A 171 -0.72 13.25 13.17
N ILE A 172 -1.64 12.32 12.85
CA ILE A 172 -3.08 12.51 13.04
C ILE A 172 -3.46 12.24 14.50
N VAL A 173 -2.89 11.20 15.11
CA VAL A 173 -3.14 10.84 16.52
C VAL A 173 -2.71 11.98 17.44
N HIS A 174 -1.48 12.49 17.26
CA HIS A 174 -0.95 13.57 18.08
C HIS A 174 -1.71 14.89 17.92
N ALA A 175 -2.26 15.20 16.75
CA ALA A 175 -3.09 16.40 16.56
C ALA A 175 -4.45 16.32 17.29
N THR A 176 -4.85 15.15 17.78
CA THR A 176 -6.12 14.92 18.47
C THR A 176 -5.95 14.88 19.99
N GLU A 177 -4.72 14.71 20.50
CA GLU A 177 -4.39 14.81 21.93
C GLU A 177 -4.19 16.29 22.28
N PRO A 178 -5.02 16.89 23.16
CA PRO A 178 -4.73 18.23 23.66
C PRO A 178 -3.45 18.18 24.49
N ASP A 179 -2.54 19.14 24.31
CA ASP A 179 -1.37 19.34 25.17
C ASP A 179 -1.79 19.23 26.64
N ALA A 180 -1.43 18.11 27.27
CA ALA A 180 -1.67 17.84 28.68
C ALA A 180 -0.66 18.60 29.57
N GLU A 181 -0.08 19.68 29.05
CA GLU A 181 1.03 20.41 29.66
C GLU A 181 0.63 21.79 30.21
N ASP A 182 -0.63 22.21 30.05
CA ASP A 182 -1.15 23.49 30.62
C ASP A 182 -2.02 23.28 31.89
N ARG A 183 -1.74 22.22 32.66
CA ARG A 183 -2.37 21.94 33.97
C ARG A 183 -1.35 21.54 35.04
N ARG A 184 -0.33 22.38 35.27
CA ARG A 184 0.46 22.35 36.50
C ARG A 184 0.68 23.75 37.04
#